data_AF-A0A2V8Q6T4-F1
#
_entry.id   AF-A0A2V8Q6T4-F1
#
_cell.length_a   1.000
_cell.length_b   1.000
_cell.length_c   1.000
_cell.angle_alpha   90.00
_cell.angle_beta   90.00
_cell.angle_gamma   90.00
#
_symmetry.space_group_name_H-M   'P 1'
#
loop_
_entity.id
_entity.type
_entity.pdbx_description
1 polymer ?
#
loop_
_entity_poly.entity_id
_entity_poly.type
_entity_poly.pdbx_seq_one_letter_code
_entity_poly.pdbx_strand_id
1 'polypeptide(L)'
;MITTTYNYQETLAASVKANWRVEDIIGGDKRLDFTKPFMPDSLARVESMQFLTGDEKILLNQIRGYGYLSTFIIVEEFILPFVLDHVRPHLNEDDYRTRALLQFASEEAKHIQLFREFAEEFNAGFVTNCETIGPAEEIGNAVLAHSPLGVALVILGIEWTTQQHYLESVRDDNELDPQFKSLLRHHWIEEAQHTKVDTLMVQALTDNLTPAQIEKGLGDYASIGGLVDGGLNQQVEFDLQALQRATGRILNKAEQDQFRTIQLQALRWTYLGSAMIHPKFLATVGQFSADGRKQIEEMAPAFS
;
A
#
# COMPACT_ATOMS: atom_id res chain seq x y z
N MET A 1 5.22 26.04 6.32
CA MET A 1 3.91 25.63 6.87
C MET A 1 3.07 25.14 5.71
N ILE A 2 2.58 23.91 5.82
CA ILE A 2 1.66 23.34 4.84
C ILE A 2 0.36 24.17 4.84
N THR A 3 -0.10 24.58 3.67
CA THR A 3 -1.40 25.24 3.47
C THR A 3 -2.35 24.19 2.90
N THR A 4 -3.17 23.58 3.78
CA THR A 4 -4.21 22.62 3.38
C THR A 4 -5.59 23.22 3.57
N THR A 5 -6.53 22.82 2.70
CA THR A 5 -7.96 23.14 2.86
C THR A 5 -8.68 22.09 3.71
N TYR A 6 -8.00 21.02 4.14
CA TYR A 6 -8.59 19.96 4.95
C TYR A 6 -8.74 20.40 6.41
N ASN A 7 -9.74 19.85 7.09
CA ASN A 7 -9.91 19.96 8.54
C ASN A 7 -10.52 18.67 9.10
N TYR A 8 -10.29 18.41 10.39
CA TYR A 8 -10.72 17.17 11.02
C TYR A 8 -12.24 16.99 11.03
N GLN A 9 -13.02 18.06 11.17
CA GLN A 9 -14.48 18.00 11.22
C GLN A 9 -15.09 17.48 9.92
N GLU A 10 -14.69 18.06 8.78
CA GLU A 10 -15.19 17.65 7.47
C GLU A 10 -14.68 16.27 7.06
N THR A 11 -13.43 15.95 7.36
CA THR A 11 -12.86 14.62 7.08
C THR A 11 -13.57 13.55 7.89
N LEU A 12 -13.78 13.74 9.20
CA LEU A 12 -14.55 12.81 10.04
C LEU A 12 -15.98 12.63 9.51
N ALA A 13 -16.65 13.72 9.13
CA ALA A 13 -18.00 13.66 8.57
C ALA A 13 -18.06 12.91 7.23
N ALA A 14 -16.96 12.83 6.49
CA ALA A 14 -16.85 12.04 5.27
C ALA A 14 -16.54 10.56 5.57
N SER A 15 -15.59 10.26 6.47
CA SER A 15 -15.23 8.89 6.88
C SER A 15 -16.45 8.12 7.39
N VAL A 16 -17.22 8.73 8.30
CA VAL A 16 -18.43 8.12 8.89
C VAL A 16 -19.51 7.78 7.84
N LYS A 17 -19.47 8.37 6.63
CA LYS A 17 -20.44 8.04 5.56
C LYS A 17 -20.11 6.75 4.81
N ALA A 18 -18.86 6.28 4.83
CA ALA A 18 -18.47 5.06 4.13
C ALA A 18 -19.19 3.83 4.72
N ASN A 19 -19.17 3.70 6.06
CA ASN A 19 -19.98 2.82 6.91
C ASN A 19 -20.28 1.41 6.36
N TRP A 20 -19.29 0.77 5.73
CA TRP A 20 -19.35 -0.63 5.31
C TRP A 20 -18.67 -1.53 6.35
N ARG A 21 -19.02 -2.82 6.36
CA ARG A 21 -18.43 -3.85 7.23
C ARG A 21 -17.77 -4.94 6.40
N VAL A 22 -16.82 -5.66 6.99
CA VAL A 22 -16.06 -6.71 6.30
C VAL A 22 -17.00 -7.77 5.70
N GLU A 23 -18.06 -8.15 6.41
CA GLU A 23 -19.02 -9.17 5.96
C GLU A 23 -19.88 -8.71 4.77
N ASP A 24 -19.94 -7.40 4.52
CA ASP A 24 -20.62 -6.85 3.34
C ASP A 24 -19.79 -7.12 2.07
N ILE A 25 -18.49 -7.41 2.21
CA ILE A 25 -17.52 -7.55 1.10
C ILE A 25 -17.06 -9.00 0.90
N ILE A 26 -16.80 -9.75 1.99
CA ILE A 26 -16.28 -11.12 1.93
C ILE A 26 -16.98 -12.04 2.95
N GLY A 27 -16.82 -13.35 2.79
CA GLY A 27 -17.49 -14.37 3.60
C GLY A 27 -18.89 -14.77 3.10
N GLY A 28 -19.48 -15.81 3.72
CA GLY A 28 -20.80 -16.31 3.35
C GLY A 28 -20.79 -17.00 1.97
N ASP A 29 -21.48 -16.43 0.99
CA ASP A 29 -21.57 -16.86 -0.41
C ASP A 29 -20.59 -16.13 -1.34
N LYS A 30 -19.86 -15.14 -0.82
CA LYS A 30 -18.87 -14.34 -1.56
C LYS A 30 -17.55 -15.10 -1.70
N ARG A 31 -17.09 -15.32 -2.93
CA ARG A 31 -15.90 -16.14 -3.25
C ARG A 31 -15.03 -15.48 -4.31
N LEU A 32 -13.72 -15.68 -4.21
CA LEU A 32 -12.78 -15.26 -5.25
C LEU A 32 -12.98 -16.12 -6.52
N ASP A 33 -13.03 -15.48 -7.69
CA ASP A 33 -13.10 -16.14 -8.99
C ASP A 33 -11.68 -16.36 -9.56
N PHE A 34 -11.12 -17.54 -9.32
CA PHE A 34 -9.80 -17.92 -9.83
C PHE A 34 -9.73 -18.12 -11.36
N THR A 35 -10.81 -17.87 -12.10
CA THR A 35 -10.75 -17.77 -13.57
C THR A 35 -10.37 -16.36 -14.05
N LYS A 36 -10.30 -15.39 -13.13
CA LYS A 36 -10.07 -13.97 -13.43
C LYS A 36 -8.75 -13.44 -12.84
N PRO A 37 -8.20 -12.36 -13.42
CA PRO A 37 -7.11 -11.61 -12.80
C PRO A 37 -7.62 -10.88 -11.54
N PHE A 38 -6.76 -10.76 -10.52
CA PHE A 38 -7.05 -10.00 -9.30
C PHE A 38 -6.51 -8.57 -9.36
N MET A 39 -5.39 -8.39 -10.05
CA MET A 39 -4.68 -7.11 -10.15
C MET A 39 -4.74 -6.57 -11.59
N PRO A 40 -4.88 -5.24 -11.78
CA PRO A 40 -4.75 -4.65 -13.11
C PRO A 40 -3.31 -4.77 -13.63
N ASP A 41 -3.15 -4.89 -14.95
CA ASP A 41 -1.82 -5.10 -15.55
C ASP A 41 -0.88 -3.91 -15.40
N SER A 42 -1.41 -2.69 -15.20
CA SER A 42 -0.61 -1.51 -14.85
C SER A 42 0.21 -1.70 -13.55
N LEU A 43 -0.24 -2.60 -12.66
CA LEU A 43 0.43 -2.95 -11.41
C LEU A 43 1.12 -4.32 -11.50
N ALA A 44 0.43 -5.34 -12.01
CA ALA A 44 0.97 -6.70 -12.07
C ALA A 44 2.07 -6.88 -13.16
N ARG A 45 1.98 -6.12 -14.26
CA ARG A 45 2.87 -6.12 -15.44
C ARG A 45 3.14 -7.53 -16.00
N VAL A 46 2.12 -8.38 -16.01
CA VAL A 46 2.20 -9.77 -16.42
C VAL A 46 2.08 -9.90 -17.94
N GLU A 47 1.34 -9.03 -18.61
CA GLU A 47 1.06 -9.15 -20.05
C GLU A 47 2.32 -9.07 -20.92
N SER A 48 3.32 -8.33 -20.46
CA SER A 48 4.60 -8.18 -21.16
C SER A 48 5.42 -9.48 -21.23
N MET A 49 5.13 -10.48 -20.40
CA MET A 49 5.86 -11.76 -20.34
C MET A 49 5.40 -12.73 -21.43
N GLN A 50 5.97 -12.61 -22.63
CA GLN A 50 5.58 -13.43 -23.79
C GLN A 50 5.92 -14.92 -23.67
N PHE A 51 6.76 -15.31 -22.71
CA PHE A 51 7.11 -16.70 -22.44
C PHE A 51 6.09 -17.42 -21.54
N LEU A 52 5.11 -16.70 -21.00
CA LEU A 52 3.99 -17.26 -20.25
C LEU A 52 2.77 -17.45 -21.16
N THR A 53 2.07 -18.56 -20.98
CA THR A 53 0.74 -18.78 -21.60
C THR A 53 -0.34 -17.94 -20.93
N GLY A 54 -1.54 -17.85 -21.51
CA GLY A 54 -2.67 -17.12 -20.92
C GLY A 54 -3.01 -17.59 -19.51
N ASP A 55 -3.07 -18.91 -19.30
CA ASP A 55 -3.39 -19.49 -17.98
C ASP A 55 -2.26 -19.23 -16.96
N GLU A 56 -0.99 -19.31 -17.38
CA GLU A 56 0.16 -18.97 -16.52
C GLU A 56 0.17 -17.49 -16.13
N LYS A 57 -0.27 -16.61 -17.03
CA LYS A 57 -0.43 -15.18 -16.74
C LYS A 57 -1.51 -14.93 -15.69
N ILE A 58 -2.66 -15.62 -15.78
CA ILE A 58 -3.71 -15.52 -14.76
C ILE A 58 -3.20 -16.02 -13.41
N LEU A 59 -2.51 -17.16 -13.37
CA LEU A 59 -1.90 -17.68 -12.13
C LEU A 59 -0.90 -16.70 -11.53
N LEU A 60 0.00 -16.14 -12.34
CA LEU A 60 0.93 -15.12 -11.86
C LEU A 60 0.17 -13.90 -11.33
N ASN A 61 -0.82 -13.39 -12.05
CA ASN A 61 -1.63 -12.26 -11.61
C ASN A 61 -2.30 -12.52 -10.24
N GLN A 62 -2.79 -13.73 -9.99
CA GLN A 62 -3.38 -14.14 -8.71
C GLN A 62 -2.34 -14.24 -7.59
N ILE A 63 -1.15 -14.79 -7.85
CA ILE A 63 0.00 -14.76 -6.93
C ILE A 63 0.34 -13.31 -6.56
N ARG A 64 0.34 -12.41 -7.53
CA ARG A 64 0.56 -10.98 -7.33
C ARG A 64 -0.55 -10.33 -6.51
N GLY A 65 -1.81 -10.73 -6.72
CA GLY A 65 -2.94 -10.33 -5.88
C GLY A 65 -2.77 -10.76 -4.43
N TYR A 66 -2.34 -12.00 -4.17
CA TYR A 66 -2.02 -12.44 -2.81
C TYR A 66 -0.86 -11.67 -2.18
N GLY A 67 0.20 -11.42 -2.95
CA GLY A 67 1.30 -10.55 -2.52
C GLY A 67 0.82 -9.14 -2.16
N TYR A 68 -0.18 -8.60 -2.87
CA TYR A 68 -0.83 -7.33 -2.52
C TYR A 68 -1.55 -7.39 -1.18
N LEU A 69 -2.37 -8.42 -0.93
CA LEU A 69 -3.03 -8.62 0.36
C LEU A 69 -2.01 -8.65 1.50
N SER A 70 -0.97 -9.47 1.37
CA SER A 70 0.04 -9.65 2.40
C SER A 70 0.88 -8.39 2.65
N THR A 71 1.25 -7.64 1.60
CA THR A 71 1.96 -6.37 1.77
C THR A 71 1.10 -5.35 2.50
N PHE A 72 -0.19 -5.23 2.15
CA PHE A 72 -1.06 -4.28 2.83
C PHE A 72 -1.31 -4.67 4.29
N ILE A 73 -1.40 -5.96 4.64
CA ILE A 73 -1.43 -6.39 6.05
C ILE A 73 -0.21 -5.86 6.82
N ILE A 74 1.00 -5.98 6.25
CA ILE A 74 2.24 -5.46 6.89
C ILE A 74 2.14 -3.96 7.10
N VAL A 75 1.64 -3.24 6.09
CA VAL A 75 1.49 -1.78 6.10
C VAL A 75 0.51 -1.33 7.17
N GLU A 76 -0.70 -1.86 7.16
CA GLU A 76 -1.74 -1.47 8.12
C GLU A 76 -1.32 -1.76 9.56
N GLU A 77 -0.60 -2.88 9.79
CA GLU A 77 -0.12 -3.27 11.11
C GLU A 77 0.86 -2.26 11.73
N PHE A 78 1.61 -1.50 10.94
CA PHE A 78 2.44 -0.41 11.48
C PHE A 78 1.76 0.96 11.43
N ILE A 79 0.80 1.20 10.53
CA ILE A 79 0.03 2.46 10.51
C ILE A 79 -0.79 2.58 11.78
N LEU A 80 -1.50 1.51 12.17
CA LEU A 80 -2.37 1.51 13.34
C LEU A 80 -1.68 2.00 14.63
N PRO A 81 -0.56 1.41 15.10
CA PRO A 81 0.14 1.91 16.28
C PRO A 81 0.71 3.32 16.07
N PHE A 82 1.19 3.65 14.86
CA PHE A 82 1.68 4.99 14.56
C PHE A 82 0.60 6.06 14.78
N VAL A 83 -0.61 5.85 14.24
CA VAL A 83 -1.74 6.77 14.42
C VAL A 83 -2.07 6.88 15.91
N LEU A 84 -2.22 5.75 16.62
CA LEU A 84 -2.55 5.74 18.05
C LEU A 84 -1.53 6.51 18.91
N ASP A 85 -0.24 6.38 18.62
CA ASP A 85 0.83 7.10 19.31
C ASP A 85 0.76 8.63 19.10
N HIS A 86 0.18 9.09 17.98
CA HIS A 86 -0.03 10.52 17.69
C HIS A 86 -1.36 11.07 18.25
N VAL A 87 -2.35 10.20 18.49
CA VAL A 87 -3.60 10.55 19.19
C VAL A 87 -3.37 10.69 20.68
N ARG A 88 -2.74 9.68 21.29
CA ARG A 88 -2.71 9.47 22.73
C ARG A 88 -2.25 10.69 23.56
N PRO A 89 -1.21 11.45 23.16
CA PRO A 89 -0.74 12.60 23.95
C PRO A 89 -1.70 13.80 23.95
N HIS A 90 -2.65 13.85 23.02
CA HIS A 90 -3.44 15.04 22.69
C HIS A 90 -4.96 14.82 22.85
N LEU A 91 -5.37 13.83 23.64
CA LEU A 91 -6.77 13.43 23.82
C LEU A 91 -7.67 14.53 24.41
N ASN A 92 -7.09 15.55 25.03
CA ASN A 92 -7.78 16.62 25.75
C ASN A 92 -7.71 17.98 25.03
N GLU A 93 -7.28 18.05 23.77
CA GLU A 93 -7.00 19.30 23.06
C GLU A 93 -8.11 19.71 22.08
N ASP A 94 -8.48 18.84 21.14
CA ASP A 94 -9.49 19.11 20.09
C ASP A 94 -10.33 17.86 19.84
N ASP A 95 -11.62 17.94 20.17
CA ASP A 95 -12.58 16.85 20.03
C ASP A 95 -12.69 16.32 18.59
N TYR A 96 -12.62 17.19 17.57
CA TYR A 96 -12.71 16.76 16.18
C TYR A 96 -11.42 16.08 15.73
N ARG A 97 -10.26 16.60 16.14
CA ARG A 97 -8.97 15.94 15.87
C ARG A 97 -8.92 14.55 16.49
N THR A 98 -9.25 14.44 17.78
CA THR A 98 -9.26 13.16 18.48
C THR A 98 -10.21 12.17 17.82
N ARG A 99 -11.44 12.58 17.50
CA ARG A 99 -12.42 11.69 16.86
C ARG A 99 -12.03 11.29 15.44
N ALA A 100 -11.47 12.19 14.65
CA ALA A 100 -11.00 11.88 13.30
C ALA A 100 -9.88 10.84 13.31
N LEU A 101 -8.90 10.99 14.19
CA LEU A 101 -7.79 10.03 14.28
C LEU A 101 -8.20 8.69 14.91
N LEU A 102 -9.16 8.68 15.84
CA LEU A 102 -9.73 7.43 16.38
C LEU A 102 -10.59 6.70 15.33
N GLN A 103 -11.30 7.45 14.48
CA GLN A 103 -12.01 6.87 13.33
C GLN A 103 -11.01 6.24 12.36
N PHE A 104 -9.95 6.96 12.00
CA PHE A 104 -8.86 6.45 11.16
C PHE A 104 -8.27 5.16 11.75
N ALA A 105 -7.85 5.15 13.02
CA ALA A 105 -7.35 3.93 13.66
C ALA A 105 -8.36 2.77 13.66
N SER A 106 -9.67 3.05 13.75
CA SER A 106 -10.70 2.02 13.65
C SER A 106 -10.87 1.48 12.23
N GLU A 107 -10.70 2.33 11.20
CA GLU A 107 -10.72 1.96 9.78
C GLU A 107 -9.51 1.07 9.46
N GLU A 108 -8.30 1.41 9.95
CA GLU A 108 -7.11 0.56 9.75
C GLU A 108 -7.20 -0.79 10.43
N ALA A 109 -7.73 -0.84 11.65
CA ALA A 109 -7.99 -2.13 12.31
C ALA A 109 -8.96 -3.01 11.50
N LYS A 110 -9.94 -2.37 10.84
CA LYS A 110 -10.88 -3.05 9.93
C LYS A 110 -10.21 -3.48 8.63
N HIS A 111 -9.30 -2.67 8.06
CA HIS A 111 -8.53 -3.03 6.87
C HIS A 111 -7.64 -4.25 7.12
N ILE A 112 -6.95 -4.32 8.26
CA ILE A 112 -6.19 -5.52 8.68
C ILE A 112 -7.08 -6.76 8.65
N GLN A 113 -8.27 -6.69 9.26
CA GLN A 113 -9.22 -7.81 9.24
C GLN A 113 -9.65 -8.15 7.82
N LEU A 114 -10.03 -7.15 7.02
CA LEU A 114 -10.47 -7.31 5.64
C LEU A 114 -9.41 -8.04 4.80
N PHE A 115 -8.16 -7.58 4.81
CA PHE A 115 -7.09 -8.20 4.04
C PHE A 115 -6.79 -9.62 4.51
N ARG A 116 -6.85 -9.90 5.82
CA ARG A 116 -6.69 -11.26 6.37
C ARG A 116 -7.80 -12.20 5.91
N GLU A 117 -9.06 -11.77 5.93
CA GLU A 117 -10.17 -12.59 5.44
C GLU A 117 -10.06 -12.90 3.93
N PHE A 118 -9.60 -11.94 3.13
CA PHE A 118 -9.29 -12.17 1.72
C PHE A 118 -8.09 -13.12 1.53
N ALA A 119 -7.06 -13.02 2.36
CA ALA A 119 -5.90 -13.91 2.31
C ALA A 119 -6.28 -15.35 2.71
N GLU A 120 -7.17 -15.52 3.69
CA GLU A 120 -7.72 -16.82 4.07
C GLU A 120 -8.55 -17.44 2.93
N GLU A 121 -9.44 -16.66 2.31
CA GLU A 121 -10.21 -17.09 1.13
C GLU A 121 -9.29 -17.46 -0.03
N PHE A 122 -8.24 -16.66 -0.29
CA PHE A 122 -7.23 -16.97 -1.30
C PHE A 122 -6.58 -18.34 -1.03
N ASN A 123 -6.08 -18.54 0.19
CA ASN A 123 -5.38 -19.77 0.56
C ASN A 123 -6.30 -21.01 0.53
N ALA A 124 -7.60 -20.83 0.79
CA ALA A 124 -8.57 -21.92 0.71
C ALA A 124 -8.86 -22.35 -0.75
N GLY A 125 -8.75 -21.42 -1.72
CA GLY A 125 -9.11 -21.67 -3.11
C GLY A 125 -7.94 -21.81 -4.09
N PHE A 126 -6.76 -21.27 -3.78
CA PHE A 126 -5.63 -21.27 -4.70
C PHE A 126 -4.89 -22.61 -4.72
N VAL A 127 -4.28 -22.92 -5.86
CA VAL A 127 -3.76 -24.26 -6.16
C VAL A 127 -2.44 -24.60 -5.45
N THR A 128 -1.76 -23.62 -4.86
CA THR A 128 -0.50 -23.81 -4.15
C THR A 128 -0.30 -22.74 -3.08
N ASN A 129 0.61 -22.97 -2.14
CA ASN A 129 0.98 -21.94 -1.18
C ASN A 129 1.77 -20.82 -1.87
N CYS A 130 1.56 -19.59 -1.44
CA CYS A 130 2.34 -18.42 -1.86
C CYS A 130 3.09 -17.87 -0.65
N GLU A 131 4.42 -17.89 -0.67
CA GLU A 131 5.23 -17.31 0.39
C GLU A 131 5.31 -15.78 0.24
N THR A 132 5.40 -15.09 1.37
CA THR A 132 5.54 -13.63 1.40
C THR A 132 6.61 -13.19 2.37
N ILE A 133 7.17 -12.00 2.15
CA ILE A 133 8.11 -11.38 3.08
C ILE A 133 7.44 -11.08 4.43
N GLY A 134 8.24 -11.11 5.50
CA GLY A 134 7.78 -10.96 6.87
C GLY A 134 8.81 -11.51 7.86
N PRO A 135 8.47 -11.65 9.15
CA PRO A 135 7.15 -11.36 9.73
C PRO A 135 6.74 -9.88 9.65
N ALA A 136 5.42 -9.62 9.58
CA ALA A 136 4.87 -8.27 9.52
C ALA A 136 5.30 -7.41 10.72
N GLU A 137 5.29 -7.99 11.92
CA GLU A 137 5.75 -7.35 13.16
C GLU A 137 7.21 -6.87 13.07
N GLU A 138 8.12 -7.67 12.51
CA GLU A 138 9.54 -7.29 12.41
C GLU A 138 9.74 -6.13 11.42
N ILE A 139 9.05 -6.17 10.29
CA ILE A 139 9.09 -5.08 9.29
C ILE A 139 8.48 -3.82 9.90
N GLY A 140 7.32 -3.93 10.54
CA GLY A 140 6.65 -2.81 11.20
C GLY A 140 7.53 -2.17 12.28
N ASN A 141 8.16 -2.98 13.14
CA ASN A 141 9.11 -2.49 14.15
C ASN A 141 10.31 -1.77 13.52
N ALA A 142 10.84 -2.28 12.41
CA ALA A 142 11.94 -1.65 11.69
C ALA A 142 11.53 -0.29 11.08
N VAL A 143 10.31 -0.19 10.53
CA VAL A 143 9.75 1.07 10.03
C VAL A 143 9.56 2.07 11.17
N LEU A 144 8.88 1.66 12.25
CA LEU A 144 8.54 2.51 13.40
C LEU A 144 9.76 2.97 14.21
N ALA A 145 10.93 2.34 14.03
CA ALA A 145 12.19 2.78 14.65
C ALA A 145 12.76 4.09 14.05
N HIS A 146 12.21 4.56 12.92
CA HIS A 146 12.62 5.81 12.27
C HIS A 146 11.94 7.04 12.91
N SER A 147 12.33 8.25 12.49
CA SER A 147 11.69 9.47 13.00
C SER A 147 10.22 9.55 12.60
N PRO A 148 9.36 10.19 13.42
CA PRO A 148 7.94 10.32 13.12
C PRO A 148 7.64 10.96 11.76
N LEU A 149 8.45 11.93 11.32
CA LEU A 149 8.27 12.52 9.99
C LEU A 149 8.58 11.53 8.87
N GLY A 150 9.65 10.74 8.99
CA GLY A 150 9.98 9.73 7.98
C GLY A 150 8.87 8.70 7.82
N VAL A 151 8.35 8.19 8.93
CA VAL A 151 7.21 7.25 8.94
C VAL A 151 5.95 7.92 8.37
N ALA A 152 5.59 9.13 8.82
CA ALA A 152 4.42 9.85 8.31
C ALA A 152 4.47 10.09 6.79
N LEU A 153 5.66 10.33 6.22
CA LEU A 153 5.82 10.49 4.77
C LEU A 153 5.63 9.19 4.01
N VAL A 154 6.06 8.05 4.58
CA VAL A 154 5.80 6.73 4.00
C VAL A 154 4.30 6.45 3.99
N ILE A 155 3.62 6.66 5.12
CA ILE A 155 2.17 6.47 5.25
C ILE A 155 1.42 7.36 4.26
N LEU A 156 1.70 8.66 4.25
CA LEU A 156 1.09 9.60 3.31
C LEU A 156 1.33 9.20 1.84
N GLY A 157 2.50 8.65 1.52
CA GLY A 157 2.82 8.14 0.18
C GLY A 157 1.99 6.91 -0.21
N ILE A 158 1.84 5.95 0.70
CA ILE A 158 1.02 4.75 0.55
C ILE A 158 -0.45 5.13 0.29
N GLU A 159 -0.97 6.04 1.11
CA GLU A 159 -2.33 6.57 1.07
C GLU A 159 -2.68 7.26 -0.26
N TRP A 160 -1.76 8.06 -0.80
CA TRP A 160 -1.93 8.61 -2.16
C TRP A 160 -1.85 7.52 -3.24
N THR A 161 -1.05 6.48 -3.00
CA THR A 161 -0.84 5.40 -3.94
C THR A 161 -2.04 4.47 -4.04
N THR A 162 -2.69 4.14 -2.92
CA THR A 162 -3.95 3.36 -2.91
C THR A 162 -5.03 4.10 -3.69
N GLN A 163 -5.10 5.43 -3.59
CA GLN A 163 -5.96 6.25 -4.43
C GLN A 163 -5.65 6.13 -5.92
N GLN A 164 -4.39 6.24 -6.30
CA GLN A 164 -3.99 6.14 -7.69
C GLN A 164 -4.27 4.74 -8.26
N HIS A 165 -3.95 3.69 -7.51
CA HIS A 165 -4.23 2.30 -7.88
C HIS A 165 -5.70 2.12 -8.24
N TYR A 166 -6.62 2.58 -7.39
CA TYR A 166 -8.04 2.40 -7.66
C TYR A 166 -8.52 3.27 -8.83
N LEU A 167 -8.22 4.58 -8.80
CA LEU A 167 -8.77 5.55 -9.75
C LEU A 167 -8.26 5.36 -11.18
N GLU A 168 -6.99 5.01 -11.35
CA GLU A 168 -6.35 4.89 -12.66
C GLU A 168 -6.37 3.48 -13.21
N SER A 169 -6.42 2.45 -12.34
CA SER A 169 -6.18 1.06 -12.76
C SER A 169 -7.34 0.10 -12.49
N VAL A 170 -8.17 0.33 -11.46
CA VAL A 170 -9.17 -0.69 -11.02
C VAL A 170 -10.59 -0.29 -11.37
N ARG A 171 -10.95 0.99 -11.19
CA ARG A 171 -12.35 1.47 -11.25
C ARG A 171 -13.07 1.02 -12.52
N ASP A 172 -12.43 1.18 -13.66
CA ASP A 172 -13.03 0.99 -14.99
C ASP A 172 -12.64 -0.37 -15.63
N ASP A 173 -11.88 -1.21 -14.93
CA ASP A 173 -11.47 -2.55 -15.40
C ASP A 173 -12.54 -3.61 -15.04
N ASN A 174 -13.24 -4.13 -16.05
CA ASN A 174 -14.32 -5.11 -15.86
C ASN A 174 -13.85 -6.58 -15.96
N GLU A 175 -12.59 -6.80 -16.28
CA GLU A 175 -12.03 -8.15 -16.40
C GLU A 175 -11.60 -8.71 -15.03
N LEU A 176 -11.29 -7.83 -14.07
CA LEU A 176 -10.91 -8.20 -12.72
C LEU A 176 -11.96 -9.07 -12.01
N ASP A 177 -11.48 -9.90 -11.08
CA ASP A 177 -12.31 -10.60 -10.11
C ASP A 177 -13.22 -9.60 -9.38
N PRO A 178 -14.55 -9.81 -9.39
CA PRO A 178 -15.49 -8.89 -8.76
C PRO A 178 -15.25 -8.68 -7.27
N GLN A 179 -14.76 -9.71 -6.56
CA GLN A 179 -14.56 -9.64 -5.11
C GLN A 179 -13.29 -8.86 -4.75
N PHE A 180 -12.19 -9.09 -5.47
CA PHE A 180 -10.95 -8.34 -5.32
C PHE A 180 -11.15 -6.88 -5.77
N LYS A 181 -11.90 -6.63 -6.84
CA LYS A 181 -12.31 -5.28 -7.23
C LYS A 181 -13.16 -4.60 -6.14
N SER A 182 -14.05 -5.35 -5.49
CA SER A 182 -14.85 -4.87 -4.36
C SER A 182 -13.97 -4.52 -3.15
N LEU A 183 -13.00 -5.37 -2.80
CA LEU A 183 -11.99 -5.09 -1.77
C LEU A 183 -11.28 -3.75 -2.04
N LEU A 184 -10.68 -3.58 -3.21
CA LEU A 184 -9.91 -2.38 -3.55
C LEU A 184 -10.78 -1.13 -3.57
N ARG A 185 -12.06 -1.25 -3.99
CA ARG A 185 -13.03 -0.14 -3.95
C ARG A 185 -13.32 0.32 -2.53
N HIS A 186 -13.62 -0.61 -1.63
CA HIS A 186 -14.06 -0.28 -0.28
C HIS A 186 -12.90 0.23 0.58
N HIS A 187 -11.72 -0.36 0.40
CA HIS A 187 -10.47 0.17 0.95
C HIS A 187 -10.27 1.62 0.49
N TRP A 188 -10.24 1.86 -0.83
CA TRP A 188 -10.05 3.20 -1.41
C TRP A 188 -11.02 4.28 -0.88
N ILE A 189 -12.28 3.94 -0.61
CA ILE A 189 -13.27 4.90 -0.10
C ILE A 189 -12.82 5.49 1.25
N GLU A 190 -12.19 4.68 2.10
CA GLU A 190 -11.70 5.09 3.43
C GLU A 190 -10.31 5.74 3.35
N GLU A 191 -9.39 5.17 2.57
CA GLU A 191 -8.07 5.76 2.26
C GLU A 191 -8.18 7.20 1.72
N ALA A 192 -9.22 7.49 0.93
CA ALA A 192 -9.49 8.84 0.42
C ALA A 192 -9.70 9.89 1.53
N GLN A 193 -10.10 9.47 2.74
CA GLN A 193 -10.18 10.32 3.91
C GLN A 193 -8.90 10.28 4.74
N HIS A 194 -8.29 9.11 4.91
CA HIS A 194 -7.03 8.92 5.62
C HIS A 194 -5.93 9.85 5.07
N THR A 195 -5.77 9.89 3.76
CA THR A 195 -4.84 10.82 3.08
C THR A 195 -5.00 12.28 3.51
N LYS A 196 -6.23 12.74 3.82
CA LYS A 196 -6.47 14.11 4.33
C LYS A 196 -6.02 14.23 5.78
N VAL A 197 -6.29 13.22 6.61
CA VAL A 197 -5.84 13.15 8.00
C VAL A 197 -4.31 13.10 8.06
N ASP A 198 -3.65 12.29 7.24
CA ASP A 198 -2.19 12.22 7.16
C ASP A 198 -1.55 13.53 6.72
N THR A 199 -2.17 14.23 5.76
CA THR A 199 -1.72 15.57 5.38
C THR A 199 -1.74 16.52 6.58
N LEU A 200 -2.78 16.45 7.42
CA LEU A 200 -2.88 17.24 8.66
C LEU A 200 -1.87 16.77 9.72
N MET A 201 -1.56 15.47 9.79
CA MET A 201 -0.54 14.93 10.69
C MET A 201 0.87 15.38 10.28
N VAL A 202 1.22 15.29 8.99
CA VAL A 202 2.50 15.80 8.47
C VAL A 202 2.62 17.30 8.73
N GLN A 203 1.56 18.07 8.54
CA GLN A 203 1.55 19.49 8.91
C GLN A 203 1.87 19.69 10.39
N ALA A 204 1.12 19.05 11.29
CA ALA A 204 1.32 19.19 12.74
C ALA A 204 2.73 18.77 13.20
N LEU A 205 3.29 17.73 12.58
CA LEU A 205 4.67 17.31 12.82
C LEU A 205 5.64 18.40 12.36
N THR A 206 5.56 18.82 11.09
CA THR A 206 6.52 19.76 10.50
C THR A 206 6.49 21.15 11.12
N ASP A 207 5.36 21.62 11.65
CA ASP A 207 5.24 22.93 12.32
C ASP A 207 6.17 23.06 13.55
N ASN A 208 6.59 21.94 14.14
CA ASN A 208 7.42 21.89 15.34
C ASN A 208 8.86 21.39 15.09
N LEU A 209 9.25 21.14 13.84
CA LEU A 209 10.57 20.60 13.50
C LEU A 209 11.55 21.68 13.04
N THR A 210 12.80 21.53 13.45
CA THR A 210 13.92 22.30 12.91
C THR A 210 14.31 21.80 11.51
N PRO A 211 15.03 22.60 10.71
CA PRO A 211 15.52 22.16 9.39
C PRO A 211 16.32 20.85 9.42
N ALA A 212 17.16 20.65 10.43
CA ALA A 212 17.94 19.41 10.58
C ALA A 212 17.05 18.18 10.89
N GLN A 213 15.97 18.36 11.64
CA GLN A 213 15.01 17.28 11.89
C GLN A 213 14.17 16.97 10.64
N ILE A 214 13.83 17.98 9.83
CA ILE A 214 13.17 17.78 8.53
C ILE A 214 14.09 16.98 7.59
N GLU A 215 15.36 17.36 7.49
CA GLU A 215 16.36 16.64 6.70
C GLU A 215 16.51 15.18 7.17
N LYS A 216 16.56 14.95 8.49
CA LYS A 216 16.55 13.58 9.03
C LYS A 216 15.29 12.82 8.63
N GLY A 217 14.11 13.43 8.71
CA GLY A 217 12.85 12.78 8.32
C GLY A 217 12.82 12.37 6.85
N LEU A 218 13.37 13.19 5.96
CA LEU A 218 13.51 12.88 4.54
C LEU A 218 14.53 11.74 4.31
N GLY A 219 15.65 11.74 5.03
CA GLY A 219 16.63 10.66 4.99
C GLY A 219 16.06 9.34 5.53
N ASP A 220 15.23 9.40 6.56
CA ASP A 220 14.53 8.24 7.11
C ASP A 220 13.48 7.69 6.13
N TYR A 221 12.72 8.57 5.44
CA TYR A 221 11.79 8.17 4.37
C TYR A 221 12.53 7.38 3.27
N ALA A 222 13.68 7.87 2.81
CA ALA A 222 14.50 7.17 1.83
C ALA A 222 15.04 5.83 2.37
N SER A 223 15.42 5.79 3.65
CA SER A 223 15.91 4.58 4.31
C SER A 223 14.83 3.50 4.43
N ILE A 224 13.60 3.89 4.77
CA ILE A 224 12.44 2.98 4.79
C ILE A 224 12.15 2.47 3.37
N GLY A 225 12.18 3.34 2.36
CA GLY A 225 12.04 2.93 0.97
C GLY A 225 13.09 1.88 0.55
N GLY A 226 14.34 2.04 0.97
CA GLY A 226 15.41 1.07 0.75
C GLY A 226 15.20 -0.26 1.49
N LEU A 227 14.67 -0.23 2.72
CA LEU A 227 14.28 -1.42 3.47
C LEU A 227 13.21 -2.21 2.71
N VAL A 228 12.14 -1.53 2.27
CA VAL A 228 11.06 -2.15 1.50
C VAL A 228 11.60 -2.74 0.21
N ASP A 229 12.37 -1.98 -0.57
CA ASP A 229 12.96 -2.45 -1.84
C ASP A 229 13.84 -3.71 -1.67
N GLY A 230 14.61 -3.77 -0.58
CA GLY A 230 15.36 -4.97 -0.20
C GLY A 230 14.47 -6.19 -0.04
N GLY A 231 13.31 -6.03 0.62
CA GLY A 231 12.30 -7.08 0.75
C GLY A 231 11.66 -7.48 -0.58
N LEU A 232 11.41 -6.53 -1.50
CA LEU A 232 10.79 -6.81 -2.79
C LEU A 232 11.61 -7.80 -3.64
N ASN A 233 12.95 -7.77 -3.53
CA ASN A 233 13.81 -8.75 -4.19
C ASN A 233 13.52 -10.19 -3.74
N GLN A 234 13.30 -10.40 -2.44
CA GLN A 234 12.94 -11.71 -1.89
C GLN A 234 11.51 -12.12 -2.32
N GLN A 235 10.58 -11.16 -2.37
CA GLN A 235 9.21 -11.43 -2.82
C GLN A 235 9.17 -11.94 -4.27
N VAL A 236 10.00 -11.38 -5.16
CA VAL A 236 10.13 -11.86 -6.55
C VAL A 236 10.52 -13.34 -6.60
N GLU A 237 11.44 -13.79 -5.75
CA GLU A 237 11.82 -15.20 -5.71
C GLU A 237 10.69 -16.10 -5.20
N PHE A 238 9.92 -15.63 -4.21
CA PHE A 238 8.74 -16.36 -3.74
C PHE A 238 7.68 -16.47 -4.83
N ASP A 239 7.39 -15.37 -5.54
CA ASP A 239 6.41 -15.37 -6.63
C ASP A 239 6.83 -16.30 -7.78
N LEU A 240 8.12 -16.33 -8.12
CA LEU A 240 8.67 -17.25 -9.12
C LEU A 240 8.49 -18.71 -8.69
N GLN A 241 8.80 -19.01 -7.43
CA GLN A 241 8.65 -20.37 -6.89
C GLN A 241 7.18 -20.80 -6.85
N ALA A 242 6.28 -19.91 -6.41
CA ALA A 242 4.85 -20.14 -6.41
C ALA A 242 4.32 -20.41 -7.83
N LEU A 243 4.75 -19.62 -8.82
CA LEU A 243 4.33 -19.81 -10.21
C LEU A 243 4.79 -21.17 -10.75
N GLN A 244 6.06 -21.55 -10.55
CA GLN A 244 6.56 -22.84 -11.03
C GLN A 244 5.85 -24.03 -10.36
N ARG A 245 5.47 -23.91 -9.08
CA ARG A 245 4.67 -24.93 -8.38
C ARG A 245 3.24 -24.99 -8.91
N ALA A 246 2.58 -23.84 -9.08
CA ALA A 246 1.21 -23.74 -9.55
C ALA A 246 1.05 -24.32 -10.97
N THR A 247 2.03 -24.08 -11.83
CA THR A 247 2.04 -24.50 -13.25
C THR A 247 2.61 -25.90 -13.46
N GLY A 248 3.42 -26.40 -12.53
CA GLY A 248 4.23 -27.61 -12.72
C GLY A 248 5.35 -27.44 -13.75
N ARG A 249 5.59 -26.21 -14.24
CA ARG A 249 6.64 -25.89 -15.22
C ARG A 249 7.83 -25.25 -14.53
N ILE A 250 9.02 -25.78 -14.79
CA ILE A 250 10.27 -25.11 -14.43
C ILE A 250 10.67 -24.19 -15.58
N LEU A 251 10.76 -22.90 -15.30
CA LEU A 251 11.24 -21.91 -16.25
C LEU A 251 12.74 -22.10 -16.50
N ASN A 252 13.18 -21.92 -17.74
CA ASN A 252 14.61 -21.95 -18.05
C ASN A 252 15.31 -20.69 -17.53
N LYS A 253 16.65 -20.67 -17.54
CA LYS A 253 17.43 -19.58 -16.96
C LYS A 253 17.10 -18.20 -17.56
N ALA A 254 16.90 -18.10 -18.88
CA ALA A 254 16.56 -16.85 -19.53
C ALA A 254 15.16 -16.35 -19.14
N GLU A 255 14.18 -17.26 -19.07
CA GLU A 255 12.82 -16.94 -18.61
C GLU A 255 12.81 -16.48 -17.14
N GLN A 256 13.58 -17.14 -16.26
CA GLN A 256 13.67 -16.72 -14.86
C GLN A 256 14.33 -15.34 -14.71
N ASP A 257 15.38 -15.05 -15.48
CA ASP A 257 16.06 -13.75 -15.42
C ASP A 257 15.15 -12.62 -15.96
N GLN A 258 14.36 -12.90 -17.01
CA GLN A 258 13.34 -11.99 -17.51
C GLN A 258 12.20 -11.80 -16.49
N PHE A 259 11.72 -12.88 -15.87
CA PHE A 259 10.71 -12.83 -14.80
C PHE A 259 11.16 -11.90 -13.67
N ARG A 260 12.37 -12.11 -13.14
CA ARG A 260 12.92 -11.32 -12.04
C ARG A 260 12.97 -9.84 -12.37
N THR A 261 13.46 -9.51 -13.56
CA THR A 261 13.60 -8.13 -14.03
C THR A 261 12.23 -7.44 -14.09
N ILE A 262 11.24 -8.09 -14.70
CA ILE A 262 9.91 -7.51 -14.90
C ILE A 262 9.16 -7.40 -13.56
N GLN A 263 9.16 -8.46 -12.75
CA GLN A 263 8.39 -8.48 -11.50
C GLN A 263 9.01 -7.62 -10.41
N LEU A 264 10.33 -7.52 -10.33
CA LEU A 264 10.96 -6.56 -9.42
C LEU A 264 10.53 -5.15 -9.76
N GLN A 265 10.52 -4.79 -11.05
CA GLN A 265 10.07 -3.46 -11.46
C GLN A 265 8.57 -3.25 -11.24
N ALA A 266 7.73 -4.27 -11.46
CA ALA A 266 6.31 -4.21 -11.16
C ALA A 266 6.05 -3.95 -9.65
N LEU A 267 6.77 -4.64 -8.78
CA LEU A 267 6.72 -4.45 -7.34
C LEU A 267 7.17 -3.06 -6.91
N ARG A 268 8.33 -2.62 -7.42
CA ARG A 268 8.86 -1.27 -7.16
C ARG A 268 7.89 -0.19 -7.59
N TRP A 269 7.29 -0.34 -8.77
CA TRP A 269 6.26 0.58 -9.24
C TRP A 269 5.05 0.61 -8.31
N THR A 270 4.54 -0.56 -7.93
CA THR A 270 3.33 -0.68 -7.11
C THR A 270 3.50 -0.07 -5.71
N TYR A 271 4.65 -0.27 -5.07
CA TYR A 271 4.83 0.08 -3.64
C TYR A 271 5.72 1.30 -3.37
N LEU A 272 6.49 1.77 -4.36
CA LEU A 272 7.44 2.87 -4.19
C LEU A 272 7.29 3.93 -5.28
N GLY A 273 7.39 3.54 -6.54
CA GLY A 273 7.46 4.45 -7.68
C GLY A 273 6.19 5.29 -7.85
N SER A 274 5.01 4.67 -7.78
CA SER A 274 3.72 5.36 -7.88
C SER A 274 3.56 6.43 -6.79
N ALA A 275 3.96 6.15 -5.55
CA ALA A 275 3.98 7.13 -4.46
C ALA A 275 4.90 8.31 -4.75
N MET A 276 6.15 8.01 -5.14
CA MET A 276 7.19 9.03 -5.35
C MET A 276 6.86 10.01 -6.46
N ILE A 277 6.08 9.60 -7.47
CA ILE A 277 5.66 10.49 -8.55
C ILE A 277 4.29 11.15 -8.31
N HIS A 278 3.58 10.78 -7.24
CA HIS A 278 2.20 11.23 -7.05
C HIS A 278 2.16 12.77 -6.85
N PRO A 279 1.43 13.53 -7.70
CA PRO A 279 1.52 14.99 -7.70
C PRO A 279 1.13 15.65 -6.38
N LYS A 280 0.17 15.08 -5.64
CA LYS A 280 -0.29 15.62 -4.35
C LYS A 280 0.68 15.29 -3.21
N PHE A 281 1.36 14.16 -3.28
CA PHE A 281 2.40 13.81 -2.32
C PHE A 281 3.58 14.78 -2.47
N LEU A 282 4.11 14.92 -3.69
CA LEU A 282 5.19 15.85 -4.01
C LEU A 282 4.82 17.31 -3.69
N ALA A 283 3.58 17.72 -3.95
CA ALA A 283 3.09 19.04 -3.59
C ALA A 283 3.09 19.26 -2.07
N THR A 284 2.73 18.25 -1.28
CA THR A 284 2.75 18.33 0.19
C THR A 284 4.17 18.45 0.71
N VAL A 285 5.09 17.60 0.22
CA VAL A 285 6.51 17.66 0.58
C VAL A 285 7.11 19.03 0.24
N GLY A 286 6.83 19.54 -0.96
CA GLY A 286 7.35 20.83 -1.43
C GLY A 286 6.92 22.04 -0.60
N GLN A 287 5.84 21.95 0.19
CA GLN A 287 5.38 23.06 1.04
C GLN A 287 6.20 23.25 2.32
N PHE A 288 6.89 22.20 2.79
CA PHE A 288 7.79 22.30 3.94
C PHE A 288 9.26 22.07 3.56
N SER A 289 9.56 21.45 2.42
CA SER A 289 10.93 21.27 1.91
C SER A 289 10.97 21.17 0.38
N ALA A 290 11.39 22.24 -0.29
CA ALA A 290 11.62 22.23 -1.74
C ALA A 290 12.76 21.27 -2.13
N ASP A 291 13.82 21.22 -1.34
CA ASP A 291 14.95 20.29 -1.56
C ASP A 291 14.52 18.85 -1.33
N GLY A 292 13.69 18.57 -0.31
CA GLY A 292 13.14 17.25 -0.06
C GLY A 292 12.27 16.75 -1.21
N ARG A 293 11.43 17.62 -1.77
CA ARG A 293 10.66 17.29 -2.98
C ARG A 293 11.60 16.90 -4.14
N LYS A 294 12.63 17.70 -4.37
CA LYS A 294 13.61 17.44 -5.44
C LYS A 294 14.35 16.10 -5.24
N GLN A 295 14.75 15.79 -4.00
CA GLN A 295 15.37 14.50 -3.68
C GLN A 295 14.44 13.32 -4.01
N ILE A 296 13.15 13.42 -3.69
CA ILE A 296 12.16 12.38 -4.04
C ILE A 296 12.00 12.26 -5.56
N GLU A 297 11.89 13.38 -6.27
CA GLU A 297 11.80 13.40 -7.74
C GLU A 297 13.05 12.78 -8.40
N GLU A 298 14.24 12.95 -7.80
CA GLU A 298 15.49 12.34 -8.27
C GLU A 298 15.58 10.83 -7.98
N MET A 299 14.94 10.34 -6.90
CA MET A 299 14.87 8.91 -6.57
C MET A 299 13.85 8.15 -7.43
N ALA A 300 12.73 8.79 -7.76
CA ALA A 300 11.58 8.15 -8.40
C ALA A 300 11.88 7.31 -9.66
N PRO A 301 12.78 7.74 -10.59
CA PRO A 301 13.07 6.99 -11.82
C PRO A 301 13.62 5.58 -11.59
N ALA A 302 14.21 5.30 -10.42
CA ALA A 302 14.69 3.96 -10.08
C ALA A 302 13.55 2.96 -9.81
N PHE A 303 12.32 3.46 -9.61
CA PHE A 303 11.16 2.69 -9.19
C PHE A 303 9.94 2.80 -10.14
N SER A 304 10.03 3.60 -11.21
CA SER A 304 8.94 3.85 -12.18
C SER A 304 9.03 3.01 -13.46
#